data_AF-A0A9X8ZY33-F1
#
_entry.id   AF-A0A9X8ZY33-F1
#
_cell.length_a   1.000
_cell.length_b   1.000
_cell.length_c   1.000
_cell.angle_alpha   90.00
_cell.angle_beta   90.00
_cell.angle_gamma   90.00
#
_symmetry.space_group_name_H-M   'P 1'
#
loop_
_entity.id
_entity.type
_entity.pdbx_description
1 polymer ?
#
loop_
_entity_poly.entity_id
_entity_poly.type
_entity_poly.pdbx_seq_one_letter_code
_entity_poly.pdbx_strand_id
1 'polypeptide(L)'
;MDILVELTELKNSRLLRDENEVEKFEKSIGNILEMEDVNHIEVLCQGFDDLTENDEVMFGLIHAIESYDKIVSSEVSLKVLANSIPK
;
A
#
# COMPACT_ATOMS: atom_id res chain seq x y z
N MET A 1 10.15 -10.70 4.25
CA MET A 1 10.67 -9.33 4.32
C MET A 1 10.40 -8.74 5.70
N ASP A 2 10.91 -7.54 5.99
CA ASP A 2 10.63 -6.81 7.24
C ASP A 2 9.62 -5.70 6.96
N ILE A 3 8.44 -5.78 7.56
CA ILE A 3 7.34 -4.85 7.34
C ILE A 3 7.70 -3.40 7.73
N LEU A 4 8.59 -3.20 8.71
CA LEU A 4 9.01 -1.86 9.14
C LEU A 4 9.91 -1.19 8.10
N VAL A 5 10.73 -2.00 7.41
CA VAL A 5 11.54 -1.52 6.29
C VAL A 5 10.63 -1.11 5.13
N GLU A 6 9.68 -1.97 4.74
CA GLU A 6 8.77 -1.66 3.63
C GLU A 6 7.85 -0.48 3.93
N LEU A 7 7.34 -0.35 5.17
CA LEU A 7 6.58 0.83 5.60
C LEU A 7 7.41 2.11 5.45
N THR A 8 8.69 2.07 5.81
CA THR A 8 9.58 3.23 5.73
C THR A 8 9.82 3.64 4.28
N GLU A 9 10.13 2.69 3.40
CA GLU A 9 10.34 2.95 1.98
C GLU A 9 9.07 3.43 1.29
N LEU A 10 7.92 2.80 1.55
CA LEU A 10 6.61 3.21 1.03
C LEU A 10 6.31 4.67 1.41
N LYS A 11 6.52 5.04 2.68
CA LYS A 11 6.27 6.42 3.13
C LYS A 11 7.24 7.44 2.55
N ASN A 12 8.50 7.07 2.36
CA ASN A 12 9.52 7.98 1.83
C ASN A 12 9.36 8.22 0.32
N SER A 13 8.70 7.31 -0.39
CA SER A 13 8.52 7.34 -1.85
C SER A 13 7.12 7.76 -2.32
N ARG A 14 6.14 7.91 -1.40
CA ARG A 14 4.73 8.19 -1.74
C ARG A 14 4.44 9.51 -2.47
N LEU A 15 5.40 10.44 -2.54
CA LEU A 15 5.23 11.67 -3.32
C LEU A 15 5.43 11.43 -4.83
N LEU A 16 6.12 10.34 -5.21
CA LEU A 16 6.30 9.91 -6.59
C LEU A 16 6.90 10.98 -7.50
N ARG A 17 7.92 11.70 -6.99
CA ARG A 17 8.49 12.90 -7.63
C ARG A 17 9.35 12.58 -8.85
N ASP A 18 9.90 11.37 -8.89
CA ASP A 18 10.75 10.87 -9.96
C ASP A 18 10.60 9.35 -10.13
N GLU A 19 11.14 8.82 -11.22
CA GLU A 19 11.09 7.39 -11.56
C GLU A 19 11.67 6.50 -10.46
N ASN A 20 12.70 6.95 -9.74
CA ASN A 20 13.31 6.18 -8.67
C ASN A 20 12.41 6.13 -7.41
N GLU A 21 11.63 7.18 -7.13
CA GLU A 21 10.57 7.09 -6.12
C GLU A 21 9.46 6.13 -6.55
N VAL A 22 9.03 6.18 -7.81
CA VAL A 22 8.02 5.26 -8.34
C VAL A 22 8.48 3.80 -8.21
N GLU A 23 9.70 3.48 -8.65
CA GLU A 23 10.27 2.13 -8.55
C GLU A 23 10.32 1.62 -7.10
N LYS A 24 10.74 2.48 -6.15
CA LYS A 24 10.79 2.11 -4.73
C LYS A 24 9.40 1.89 -4.16
N PHE A 25 8.46 2.76 -4.51
CA PHE A 25 7.09 2.68 -4.04
C PHE A 25 6.43 1.38 -4.50
N GLU A 26 6.47 1.10 -5.80
CA GLU A 26 5.90 -0.12 -6.38
C GLU A 26 6.59 -1.39 -5.86
N LYS A 27 7.91 -1.35 -5.70
CA LYS A 27 8.66 -2.45 -5.10
C LYS A 27 8.22 -2.71 -3.66
N SER A 28 8.05 -1.68 -2.84
CA SER A 28 7.58 -1.84 -1.47
C SER A 28 6.14 -2.37 -1.42
N ILE A 29 5.26 -1.94 -2.32
CA ILE A 29 3.92 -2.53 -2.45
C ILE A 29 4.02 -4.02 -2.75
N GLY A 30 4.77 -4.41 -3.78
CA GLY A 30 4.97 -5.81 -4.16
C GLY A 30 5.52 -6.63 -3.00
N ASN A 31 6.51 -6.08 -2.30
CA ASN A 31 7.11 -6.71 -1.15
C ASN A 31 6.14 -6.95 0.02
N ILE A 32 5.24 -5.99 0.27
CA ILE A 32 4.21 -6.10 1.31
C ILE A 32 3.19 -7.18 0.93
N LEU A 33 2.77 -7.22 -0.34
CA LEU A 33 1.80 -8.21 -0.85
C LEU A 33 2.33 -9.64 -0.74
N GLU A 34 3.60 -9.87 -1.02
CA GLU A 34 4.25 -11.18 -0.89
C GLU A 34 4.24 -11.74 0.55
N MET A 35 4.01 -10.89 1.56
CA MET A 35 3.88 -11.36 2.95
C MET A 35 2.49 -11.96 3.25
N GLU A 36 1.49 -11.75 2.39
CA GLU A 36 0.13 -12.31 2.46
C GLU A 36 -0.62 -12.07 3.80
N ASP A 37 -0.22 -11.07 4.59
CA ASP A 37 -0.89 -10.70 5.84
C ASP A 37 -1.90 -9.57 5.60
N VAL A 38 -3.19 -9.86 5.80
CA VAL A 38 -4.29 -8.90 5.64
C VAL A 38 -4.14 -7.68 6.54
N ASN A 39 -3.46 -7.79 7.68
CA ASN A 39 -3.22 -6.64 8.56
C ASN A 39 -2.28 -5.60 7.92
N HIS A 40 -1.53 -5.96 6.88
CA HIS A 40 -0.71 -5.01 6.13
C HIS A 40 -1.52 -4.05 5.24
N ILE A 41 -2.84 -4.21 5.13
CA ILE A 41 -3.70 -3.17 4.55
C ILE A 41 -3.48 -1.83 5.28
N GLU A 42 -3.27 -1.84 6.60
CA GLU A 42 -2.96 -0.62 7.37
C GLU A 42 -1.64 0.03 6.93
N VAL A 43 -0.63 -0.78 6.64
CA VAL A 43 0.67 -0.32 6.15
C VAL A 43 0.52 0.28 4.75
N LEU A 44 -0.20 -0.38 3.85
CA LEU A 44 -0.46 0.10 2.50
C LEU A 44 -1.19 1.45 2.51
N CYS A 45 -2.14 1.66 3.43
CA CYS A 45 -2.84 2.94 3.58
C CYS A 45 -1.90 4.11 3.90
N GLN A 46 -0.70 3.87 4.45
CA GLN A 46 0.30 4.91 4.72
C GLN A 46 1.00 5.42 3.45
N GLY A 47 0.80 4.73 2.32
CA GLY A 47 1.29 5.11 1.00
C GLY A 47 0.48 6.19 0.31
N PHE A 48 -0.71 6.54 0.79
CA PHE A 48 -1.48 7.66 0.24
C PHE A 48 -0.94 9.01 0.77
N ASP A 49 -0.83 9.99 -0.12
CA ASP A 49 -0.48 11.37 0.22
C ASP A 49 -1.12 12.33 -0.80
N ASP A 50 -1.90 13.31 -0.33
CA ASP A 50 -2.64 14.25 -1.19
C ASP A 50 -1.73 15.16 -2.02
N LEU A 51 -0.43 15.20 -1.73
CA LEU A 51 0.55 16.00 -2.47
C LEU A 51 1.18 15.26 -3.65
N THR A 52 0.85 14.00 -3.87
CA THR A 52 1.30 13.28 -5.08
C THR A 52 0.57 13.77 -6.32
N GLU A 53 1.27 13.84 -7.45
CA GLU A 53 0.68 14.20 -8.76
C GLU A 53 0.59 12.99 -9.71
N ASN A 54 0.84 11.78 -9.23
CA ASN A 54 0.84 10.55 -10.04
C ASN A 54 -0.34 9.64 -9.67
N ASP A 55 -1.50 9.97 -10.22
CA ASP A 55 -2.76 9.26 -9.98
C ASP A 55 -2.71 7.78 -10.39
N GLU A 56 -2.02 7.45 -11.48
CA GLU A 56 -1.96 6.08 -12.01
C GLU A 56 -1.30 5.11 -11.02
N VAL A 57 -0.17 5.53 -10.44
CA VAL A 57 0.53 4.72 -9.44
C VAL A 57 -0.30 4.61 -8.15
N MET A 58 -1.05 5.66 -7.77
CA MET A 58 -1.96 5.61 -6.62
C MET A 58 -3.15 4.66 -6.86
N PHE A 59 -3.68 4.58 -8.08
CA PHE A 59 -4.64 3.53 -8.45
C PHE A 59 -4.02 2.12 -8.34
N GLY A 60 -2.74 1.97 -8.66
CA GLY A 60 -1.98 0.75 -8.41
C GLY A 60 -1.99 0.32 -6.93
N LEU A 61 -1.84 1.28 -6.00
CA LEU A 61 -1.94 1.02 -4.56
C LEU A 61 -3.36 0.58 -4.14
N ILE A 62 -4.41 1.17 -4.72
CA ILE A 62 -5.79 0.73 -4.50
C ILE A 62 -5.97 -0.72 -4.95
N HIS A 63 -5.51 -1.07 -6.15
CA HIS A 63 -5.57 -2.44 -6.65
C HIS A 63 -4.78 -3.43 -5.79
N ALA A 64 -3.65 -2.99 -5.21
CA ALA A 64 -2.90 -3.80 -4.26
C ALA A 64 -3.74 -4.12 -3.02
N ILE A 65 -4.42 -3.14 -2.43
CA ILE A 65 -5.32 -3.33 -1.29
C ILE A 65 -6.48 -4.27 -1.65
N GLU A 66 -7.13 -4.05 -2.81
CA GLU A 66 -8.23 -4.91 -3.30
C GLU A 66 -7.78 -6.37 -3.52
N SER A 67 -6.50 -6.60 -3.84
CA SER A 67 -6.00 -7.94 -4.11
C SER A 67 -6.06 -8.90 -2.91
N TYR A 68 -6.20 -8.37 -1.68
CA TYR A 68 -6.38 -9.18 -0.48
C TYR A 68 -7.68 -10.00 -0.48
N ASP A 69 -8.66 -9.65 -1.32
CA ASP A 69 -9.87 -10.45 -1.54
C ASP A 69 -9.57 -11.84 -2.13
N LYS A 70 -8.37 -12.04 -2.67
CA LYS A 70 -7.88 -13.35 -3.13
C LYS A 70 -7.37 -14.23 -1.99
N ILE A 71 -7.05 -13.63 -0.83
CA ILE A 71 -6.45 -14.29 0.34
C ILE A 71 -7.50 -14.50 1.42
N VAL A 72 -8.32 -13.48 1.68
CA VAL A 72 -9.43 -13.49 2.64
C VAL A 72 -10.72 -13.10 1.95
N SER A 73 -11.87 -13.35 2.57
CA SER A 73 -13.15 -12.85 2.04
C SER A 73 -13.19 -11.32 2.01
N SER A 74 -13.89 -10.74 1.03
CA SER A 74 -14.08 -9.29 0.91
C SER A 74 -14.62 -8.62 2.18
N GLU A 75 -15.46 -9.30 2.97
CA GLU A 75 -15.95 -8.75 4.24
C GLU A 75 -14.80 -8.48 5.24
N VAL A 76 -13.80 -9.36 5.27
CA VAL A 76 -12.65 -9.27 6.18
C VAL A 76 -11.70 -8.17 5.71
N SER A 77 -11.28 -8.19 4.44
CA SER A 77 -10.37 -7.18 3.88
C SER A 77 -10.96 -5.77 3.97
N LEU A 78 -12.24 -5.58 3.61
CA LEU A 78 -12.93 -4.29 3.72
C LEU A 78 -13.07 -3.84 5.17
N LYS A 79 -13.29 -4.76 6.11
CA LYS A 79 -13.31 -4.43 7.55
C LYS A 79 -11.95 -3.96 8.03
N VAL A 80 -10.85 -4.58 7.59
CA VAL A 80 -9.50 -4.13 7.94
C VAL A 80 -9.26 -2.74 7.35
N LEU A 81 -9.53 -2.55 6.04
CA LEU A 81 -9.41 -1.25 5.37
C LEU A 81 -10.17 -0.15 6.09
N ALA A 82 -11.44 -0.39 6.45
CA ALA A 82 -12.27 0.58 7.16
C ALA A 82 -11.70 0.97 8.54
N ASN A 83 -10.93 0.10 9.19
CA ASN A 83 -10.27 0.39 10.47
C ASN A 83 -8.89 1.03 10.31
N SER A 84 -8.27 0.94 9.12
CA SER A 84 -6.95 1.48 8.83
C SER A 84 -6.94 2.98 8.49
N ILE A 85 -8.08 3.54 8.10
CA ILE A 85 -8.21 4.96 7.75
C ILE A 85 -8.38 5.79 9.04
N PRO A 86 -7.59 6.86 9.25
CA PRO A 86 -7.77 7.76 10.39
C PRO A 86 -9.19 8.34 10.47
N LYS A 87 -9.71 8.47 11.69
CA LYS A 87 -11.06 9.03 11.96
C LYS A 87 -11.07 10.54 12.07
#